data_AF-A0A8S3F5R0-F1
#
_entry.id   AF-A0A8S3F5R0-F1
#
_cell.length_a   1.000
_cell.length_b   1.000
_cell.length_c   1.000
_cell.angle_alpha   90.00
_cell.angle_beta   90.00
_cell.angle_gamma   90.00
#
_symmetry.space_group_name_H-M   'P 1'
#
loop_
_entity.id
_entity.type
_entity.pdbx_description
1 polymer ?
#
loop_
_entity_poly.entity_id
_entity_poly.type
_entity_poly.pdbx_seq_one_letter_code
_entity_poly.pdbx_strand_id
1 'polypeptide(L)'
;MNLWRQKIDFNLPGELRPIVEWIYRAEEVLARGLNFDPATLVPDENLQRFTQLHKEHVTIFTEKETIATKFQRLKRDPSIVNQQVAIEHLNSLDERLNIIIVSSDERGHYLDFEQIHWKVQIHFAQLEHIMEILNKKQGNLAQTEQLFQEYKRKIHDEKIIATIEGLLPELTRKAQNYGQLRKKDDQTSKGFNAYCECVRKTLKSAALDLKTKEHMLQETLDNWKVYLSSYD
;
A
#
# COMPACT_ATOMS: atom_id res chain seq x y z
N MET A 1 -26.22 3.18 9.25
CA MET A 1 -26.32 1.86 9.89
C MET A 1 -27.66 1.76 10.60
N ASN A 2 -28.43 0.68 10.45
CA ASN A 2 -29.80 0.56 10.98
C ASN A 2 -29.81 -0.05 12.39
N LEU A 3 -29.95 0.79 13.43
CA LEU A 3 -29.92 0.40 14.85
C LEU A 3 -30.97 -0.68 15.23
N TRP A 4 -32.10 -0.73 14.53
CA TRP A 4 -33.14 -1.72 14.76
C TRP A 4 -32.71 -3.13 14.32
N ARG A 5 -31.97 -3.24 13.22
CA ARG A 5 -31.48 -4.52 12.67
C ARG A 5 -30.38 -5.11 13.54
N GLN A 6 -29.53 -4.25 14.11
CA GLN A 6 -28.57 -4.63 15.15
C GLN A 6 -29.25 -5.30 16.34
N LYS A 7 -30.29 -4.67 16.90
CA LYS A 7 -31.00 -5.24 18.05
C LYS A 7 -31.61 -6.62 17.74
N ILE A 8 -32.15 -6.81 16.54
CA ILE A 8 -32.71 -8.10 16.12
C ILE A 8 -31.62 -9.16 16.00
N ASP A 9 -30.49 -8.83 15.39
CA ASP A 9 -29.41 -9.78 15.18
C ASP A 9 -28.70 -10.17 16.50
N PHE A 10 -28.51 -9.23 17.44
CA PHE A 10 -27.89 -9.52 18.75
C PHE A 10 -28.75 -10.42 19.66
N ASN A 11 -30.05 -10.49 19.39
CA ASN A 11 -30.97 -11.39 20.09
C ASN A 11 -30.91 -12.82 19.57
N LEU A 12 -30.10 -13.11 18.54
CA LEU A 12 -29.94 -14.47 18.04
C LEU A 12 -29.31 -15.39 19.11
N PRO A 13 -29.84 -16.61 19.26
CA PRO A 13 -29.43 -17.51 20.33
C PRO A 13 -28.12 -18.26 20.04
N GLY A 14 -27.49 -18.72 21.11
CA GLY A 14 -26.42 -19.71 21.07
C GLY A 14 -25.25 -19.34 20.15
N GLU A 15 -24.89 -20.26 19.26
CA GLU A 15 -23.70 -20.14 18.41
C GLU A 15 -23.81 -19.12 17.28
N LEU A 16 -25.01 -18.55 17.02
CA LEU A 16 -25.20 -17.51 16.02
C LEU A 16 -24.74 -16.13 16.48
N ARG A 17 -24.76 -15.85 17.79
CA ARG A 17 -24.39 -14.54 18.33
C ARG A 17 -22.94 -14.13 17.99
N PRO A 18 -21.91 -14.97 18.21
CA PRO A 18 -20.53 -14.61 17.84
C PRO A 18 -20.34 -14.37 16.34
N ILE A 19 -21.11 -15.06 15.48
CA ILE A 19 -21.05 -14.89 14.02
C ILE A 19 -21.61 -13.52 13.63
N VAL A 20 -22.74 -13.14 14.21
CA VAL A 20 -23.36 -11.84 14.02
C VAL A 20 -22.45 -10.71 14.49
N GLU A 21 -21.86 -10.86 15.69
CA GLU A 21 -20.87 -9.93 16.23
C GLU A 21 -19.67 -9.74 15.30
N TRP A 22 -19.20 -10.83 14.69
CA TRP A 22 -18.15 -10.77 13.68
C TRP A 22 -18.61 -10.06 12.40
N ILE A 23 -19.79 -10.39 11.87
CA ILE A 23 -20.39 -9.74 10.69
C ILE A 23 -20.45 -8.22 10.89
N TYR A 24 -20.89 -7.75 12.07
CA TYR A 24 -20.96 -6.33 12.36
C TYR A 24 -19.60 -5.64 12.37
N ARG A 25 -18.59 -6.25 13.01
CA ARG A 25 -17.22 -5.71 13.02
C ARG A 25 -16.63 -5.67 11.61
N ALA A 26 -16.87 -6.71 10.83
CA ALA A 26 -16.44 -6.78 9.43
C ALA A 26 -17.09 -5.70 8.57
N GLU A 27 -18.41 -5.52 8.67
CA GLU A 27 -19.15 -4.46 7.96
C GLU A 27 -18.67 -3.07 8.34
N GLU A 28 -18.41 -2.81 9.63
CA GLU A 28 -17.91 -1.52 10.08
C GLU A 28 -16.55 -1.22 9.44
N VAL A 29 -15.61 -2.19 9.47
CA VAL A 29 -14.29 -2.01 8.86
C VAL A 29 -14.36 -1.85 7.35
N LEU A 30 -15.25 -2.57 6.66
CA LEU A 30 -15.46 -2.41 5.23
C LEU A 30 -16.11 -1.07 4.87
N ALA A 31 -17.05 -0.59 5.70
CA ALA A 31 -17.75 0.68 5.49
C ALA A 31 -16.87 1.90 5.76
N ARG A 32 -15.78 1.77 6.53
CA ARG A 32 -14.78 2.84 6.67
C ARG A 32 -14.13 3.11 5.32
N GLY A 33 -14.56 4.20 4.70
CA GLY A 33 -14.01 4.68 3.43
C GLY A 33 -12.51 4.89 3.53
N LEU A 34 -11.81 4.56 2.44
CA LEU A 34 -10.37 4.75 2.29
C LEU A 34 -10.10 6.07 1.56
N ASN A 35 -11.00 7.06 1.66
CA ASN A 35 -10.88 8.32 0.94
C ASN A 35 -9.64 9.10 1.44
N PHE A 36 -8.84 9.59 0.49
CA PHE A 36 -7.68 10.44 0.74
C PHE A 36 -7.70 11.67 -0.14
N ASP A 37 -7.16 12.75 0.41
CA ASP A 37 -6.79 13.95 -0.33
C ASP A 37 -5.33 13.80 -0.82
N PRO A 38 -5.11 13.71 -2.14
CA PRO A 38 -3.77 13.67 -2.72
C PRO A 38 -2.90 14.91 -2.41
N ALA A 39 -3.46 15.98 -1.84
CA ALA A 39 -2.71 17.18 -1.47
C ALA A 39 -2.03 17.10 -0.08
N THR A 40 -2.32 16.09 0.73
CA THR A 40 -1.80 15.93 2.11
C THR A 40 -0.76 14.80 2.25
N LEU A 41 -0.12 14.40 1.14
CA LEU A 41 0.68 13.18 1.03
C LEU A 41 2.08 13.29 1.65
N VAL A 42 2.20 13.06 2.96
CA VAL A 42 3.49 12.68 3.57
C VAL A 42 3.66 11.17 3.42
N PRO A 43 4.68 10.68 2.68
CA PRO A 43 4.81 9.24 2.39
C PRO A 43 4.90 8.34 3.63
N ASP A 44 5.64 8.76 4.66
CA ASP A 44 5.82 7.99 5.90
C ASP A 44 4.51 7.84 6.70
N GLU A 45 3.75 8.93 6.84
CA GLU A 45 2.47 8.93 7.54
C GLU A 45 1.45 8.02 6.85
N ASN A 46 1.43 8.05 5.52
CA ASN A 46 0.58 7.17 4.73
C ASN A 46 0.99 5.71 4.88
N LEU A 47 2.29 5.39 4.80
CA LEU A 47 2.76 4.02 5.04
C LEU A 47 2.36 3.53 6.43
N GLN A 48 2.52 4.35 7.47
CA GLN A 48 2.13 3.97 8.83
C GLN A 48 0.63 3.72 8.92
N ARG A 49 -0.19 4.58 8.31
CA ARG A 49 -1.64 4.43 8.28
C ARG A 49 -2.08 3.16 7.55
N PHE A 50 -1.54 2.88 6.36
CA PHE A 50 -1.84 1.66 5.61
C PHE A 50 -1.32 0.40 6.30
N THR A 51 -0.21 0.52 7.04
CA THR A 51 0.27 -0.55 7.92
C THR A 51 -0.76 -0.85 9.01
N GLN A 52 -1.33 0.18 9.66
CA GLN A 52 -2.32 0.00 10.71
C GLN A 52 -3.65 -0.56 10.17
N LEU A 53 -4.14 -0.02 9.04
CA LEU A 53 -5.37 -0.50 8.39
C LEU A 53 -5.24 -1.95 7.96
N HIS A 54 -4.08 -2.35 7.42
CA HIS A 54 -3.82 -3.74 7.06
C HIS A 54 -3.77 -4.66 8.27
N LYS A 55 -3.15 -4.23 9.38
CA LYS A 55 -3.15 -5.01 10.64
C LYS A 55 -4.57 -5.24 11.16
N GLU A 56 -5.40 -4.19 11.18
CA GLU A 56 -6.81 -4.30 11.57
C GLU A 56 -7.56 -5.25 10.63
N HIS A 57 -7.38 -5.10 9.32
CA HIS A 57 -8.00 -5.95 8.32
C HIS A 57 -7.63 -7.43 8.54
N VAL A 58 -6.35 -7.76 8.63
CA VAL A 58 -5.89 -9.13 8.88
C VAL A 58 -6.46 -9.67 10.19
N THR A 59 -6.49 -8.87 11.25
CA THR A 59 -7.02 -9.29 12.56
C THR A 59 -8.48 -9.76 12.48
N ILE A 60 -9.32 -9.06 11.71
CA ILE A 60 -10.75 -9.40 11.60
C ILE A 60 -10.98 -10.52 10.58
N PHE A 61 -10.28 -10.48 9.44
CA PHE A 61 -10.57 -11.34 8.31
C PHE A 61 -9.79 -12.66 8.28
N THR A 62 -8.86 -12.90 9.22
CA THR A 62 -8.15 -14.18 9.34
C THR A 62 -9.11 -15.35 9.63
N GLU A 63 -10.19 -15.11 10.38
CA GLU A 63 -11.16 -16.15 10.77
C GLU A 63 -12.36 -16.29 9.80
N LYS A 64 -12.39 -15.53 8.71
CA LYS A 64 -13.58 -15.41 7.84
C LYS A 64 -14.09 -16.75 7.30
N GLU A 65 -13.18 -17.67 6.94
CA GLU A 65 -13.58 -18.99 6.40
C GLU A 65 -14.10 -19.94 7.47
N THR A 66 -13.58 -19.80 8.69
CA THR A 66 -14.07 -20.56 9.84
C THR A 66 -15.47 -20.07 10.22
N ILE A 67 -15.68 -18.75 10.24
CA ILE A 67 -17.00 -18.14 10.47
C ILE A 67 -17.98 -18.58 9.39
N ALA A 68 -17.58 -18.54 8.12
CA ALA A 68 -18.45 -18.94 7.01
C ALA A 68 -18.84 -20.40 7.07
N THR A 69 -17.87 -21.29 7.32
CA THR A 69 -18.13 -22.73 7.48
C THR A 69 -19.06 -23.02 8.66
N LYS A 70 -18.82 -22.35 9.80
CA LYS A 70 -19.66 -22.50 10.99
C LYS A 70 -21.09 -22.03 10.71
N PHE A 71 -21.24 -20.88 10.05
CA PHE A 71 -22.56 -20.35 9.70
C PHE A 71 -23.33 -21.30 8.75
N GLN A 72 -22.67 -21.83 7.72
CA GLN A 72 -23.30 -22.80 6.81
C GLN A 72 -23.78 -24.07 7.53
N ARG A 73 -23.03 -24.54 8.53
CA ARG A 73 -23.46 -25.68 9.37
C ARG A 73 -24.72 -25.34 10.15
N LEU A 74 -24.74 -24.20 10.83
CA LEU A 74 -25.88 -23.76 11.65
C LEU A 74 -27.12 -23.46 10.81
N LYS A 75 -26.97 -22.89 9.61
CA LYS A 75 -28.06 -22.62 8.66
C LYS A 75 -28.76 -23.92 8.19
N ARG A 76 -28.09 -25.07 8.25
CA ARG A 76 -28.65 -26.38 7.88
C ARG A 76 -29.17 -27.18 9.08
N ASP A 77 -28.96 -26.68 10.30
CA ASP A 77 -29.35 -27.37 11.53
C ASP A 77 -30.87 -27.21 11.76
N PRO A 78 -31.65 -28.30 11.70
CA PRO A 78 -33.11 -28.24 11.88
C PRO A 78 -33.52 -27.70 13.26
N SER A 79 -32.68 -27.83 14.29
CA SER A 79 -32.96 -27.31 15.64
C SER A 79 -32.92 -25.77 15.70
N ILE A 80 -32.15 -25.14 14.81
CA ILE A 80 -32.07 -23.69 14.69
C ILE A 80 -33.12 -23.16 13.71
N VAL A 81 -33.22 -23.79 12.54
CA VAL A 81 -34.08 -23.35 11.43
C VAL A 81 -35.58 -23.47 11.76
N ASN A 82 -36.00 -24.50 12.49
CA ASN A 82 -37.43 -24.78 12.69
C ASN A 82 -37.99 -24.30 14.05
N GLN A 83 -37.14 -23.82 14.97
CA GLN A 83 -37.58 -23.58 16.36
C GLN A 83 -37.17 -22.21 16.94
N GLN A 84 -36.19 -21.50 16.36
CA GLN A 84 -35.62 -20.33 17.04
C GLN A 84 -35.44 -19.09 16.14
N VAL A 85 -35.19 -19.27 14.84
CA VAL A 85 -34.85 -18.16 13.93
C VAL A 85 -35.56 -18.32 12.60
N ALA A 86 -36.17 -17.24 12.11
CA ALA A 86 -36.84 -17.21 10.81
C ALA A 86 -35.83 -17.46 9.65
N ILE A 87 -36.22 -18.24 8.65
CA ILE A 87 -35.34 -18.62 7.54
C ILE A 87 -34.93 -17.41 6.69
N GLU A 88 -35.80 -16.40 6.58
CA GLU A 88 -35.53 -15.14 5.90
C GLU A 88 -34.39 -14.37 6.58
N HIS A 89 -34.32 -14.44 7.91
CA HIS A 89 -33.26 -13.80 8.68
C HIS A 89 -31.91 -14.51 8.46
N LEU A 90 -31.90 -15.84 8.46
CA LEU A 90 -30.71 -16.63 8.14
C LEU A 90 -30.24 -16.38 6.70
N ASN A 91 -31.16 -16.29 5.73
CA ASN A 91 -30.83 -15.94 4.35
C ASN A 91 -30.25 -14.53 4.23
N SER A 92 -30.77 -13.57 4.99
CA SER A 92 -30.21 -12.23 5.03
C SER A 92 -28.79 -12.18 5.61
N LEU A 93 -28.48 -13.00 6.63
CA LEU A 93 -27.12 -13.09 7.18
C LEU A 93 -26.16 -13.76 6.18
N ASP A 94 -26.64 -14.77 5.47
CA ASP A 94 -25.88 -15.46 4.42
C ASP A 94 -25.47 -14.51 3.28
N GLU A 95 -26.41 -13.69 2.82
CA GLU A 95 -26.15 -12.68 1.79
C GLU A 95 -25.09 -11.66 2.25
N ARG A 96 -25.23 -11.15 3.48
CA ARG A 96 -24.25 -10.22 4.07
C ARG A 96 -22.88 -10.85 4.20
N LEU A 97 -22.80 -12.08 4.69
CA LEU A 97 -21.56 -12.82 4.81
C LEU A 97 -20.86 -12.98 3.45
N ASN A 98 -21.61 -13.34 2.40
CA ASN A 98 -21.07 -13.43 1.04
C ASN A 98 -20.53 -12.08 0.53
N ILE A 99 -21.26 -10.99 0.76
CA ILE A 99 -20.80 -9.64 0.42
C ILE A 99 -19.50 -9.30 1.18
N ILE A 100 -19.44 -9.61 2.47
CA ILE A 100 -18.27 -9.35 3.32
C ILE A 100 -17.06 -10.12 2.82
N ILE A 101 -17.20 -11.40 2.50
CA ILE A 101 -16.09 -12.24 2.01
C ILE A 101 -15.49 -11.63 0.74
N VAL A 102 -16.33 -11.37 -0.27
CA VAL A 102 -15.88 -10.79 -1.55
C VAL A 102 -15.25 -9.40 -1.34
N SER A 103 -15.90 -8.55 -0.55
CA SER A 103 -15.41 -7.19 -0.28
C SER A 103 -14.12 -7.19 0.55
N SER A 104 -13.93 -8.18 1.42
CA SER A 104 -12.73 -8.33 2.22
C SER A 104 -11.52 -8.66 1.35
N ASP A 105 -11.66 -9.53 0.35
CA ASP A 105 -10.58 -9.85 -0.57
C ASP A 105 -10.16 -8.63 -1.38
N GLU A 106 -11.14 -7.90 -1.96
CA GLU A 106 -10.86 -6.67 -2.71
C GLU A 106 -10.12 -5.64 -1.83
N ARG A 107 -10.61 -5.40 -0.61
CA ARG A 107 -9.99 -4.46 0.33
C ARG A 107 -8.60 -4.91 0.74
N GLY A 108 -8.39 -6.19 1.01
CA GLY A 108 -7.09 -6.74 1.40
C GLY A 108 -6.04 -6.52 0.33
N HIS A 109 -6.37 -6.82 -0.93
CA HIS A 109 -5.48 -6.59 -2.07
C HIS A 109 -5.20 -5.10 -2.33
N TYR A 110 -6.18 -4.23 -2.10
CA TYR A 110 -5.96 -2.79 -2.16
C TYR A 110 -4.98 -2.30 -1.10
N LEU A 111 -5.16 -2.72 0.16
CA LEU A 111 -4.27 -2.35 1.27
C LEU A 111 -2.83 -2.85 1.05
N ASP A 112 -2.70 -4.08 0.54
CA ASP A 112 -1.43 -4.68 0.12
C ASP A 112 -0.70 -3.83 -0.93
N PHE A 113 -1.42 -3.36 -1.95
CA PHE A 113 -0.88 -2.50 -3.00
C PHE A 113 -0.46 -1.14 -2.45
N GLU A 114 -1.30 -0.50 -1.63
CA GLU A 114 -1.02 0.81 -1.04
C GLU A 114 0.23 0.77 -0.15
N GLN A 115 0.43 -0.28 0.65
CA GLN A 115 1.64 -0.42 1.45
C GLN A 115 2.93 -0.41 0.62
N ILE A 116 2.96 -1.20 -0.45
CA ILE A 116 4.16 -1.25 -1.32
C ILE A 116 4.31 0.04 -2.13
N HIS A 117 3.19 0.65 -2.55
CA HIS A 117 3.17 1.97 -3.18
C HIS A 117 3.85 3.02 -2.28
N TRP A 118 3.41 3.16 -1.03
CA TRP A 118 3.96 4.16 -0.12
C TRP A 118 5.42 3.89 0.27
N LYS A 119 5.82 2.62 0.41
CA LYS A 119 7.25 2.26 0.57
C LYS A 119 8.09 2.78 -0.60
N VAL A 120 7.60 2.61 -1.83
CA VAL A 120 8.27 3.13 -3.02
C VAL A 120 8.29 4.66 -3.00
N GLN A 121 7.19 5.32 -2.64
CA GLN A 121 7.12 6.79 -2.55
C GLN A 121 8.10 7.39 -1.54
N ILE A 122 8.33 6.76 -0.39
CA ILE A 122 9.34 7.21 0.59
C ILE A 122 10.73 7.29 -0.06
N HIS A 123 11.12 6.23 -0.79
CA HIS A 123 12.41 6.21 -1.46
C HIS A 123 12.47 7.17 -2.65
N PHE A 124 11.36 7.40 -3.36
CA PHE A 124 11.29 8.45 -4.37
C PHE A 124 11.43 9.84 -3.78
N ALA A 125 10.81 10.14 -2.63
CA ALA A 125 10.98 11.42 -1.95
C ALA A 125 12.45 11.64 -1.52
N GLN A 126 13.13 10.58 -1.05
CA GLN A 126 14.56 10.63 -0.76
C GLN A 126 15.40 10.89 -2.02
N LEU A 127 15.04 10.24 -3.13
CA LEU A 127 15.68 10.38 -4.43
C LEU A 127 15.49 11.81 -5.00
N GLU A 128 14.30 12.37 -4.90
CA GLU A 128 14.00 13.74 -5.30
C GLU A 128 14.80 14.74 -4.47
N HIS A 129 14.84 14.57 -3.15
CA HIS A 129 15.61 15.42 -2.26
C HIS A 129 17.11 15.43 -2.60
N ILE A 130 17.72 14.28 -2.86
CA ILE A 130 19.13 14.24 -3.26
C ILE A 130 19.33 14.88 -4.64
N MET A 131 18.43 14.66 -5.60
CA MET A 131 18.53 15.33 -6.91
C MET A 131 18.44 16.86 -6.79
N GLU A 132 17.58 17.38 -5.91
CA GLU A 132 17.51 18.82 -5.61
C GLU A 132 18.83 19.35 -5.01
N ILE A 133 19.42 18.62 -4.07
CA ILE A 133 20.72 18.97 -3.48
C ILE A 133 21.81 19.03 -4.56
N LEU A 134 21.88 18.00 -5.42
CA LEU A 134 22.89 17.89 -6.48
C LEU A 134 22.71 18.92 -7.62
N ASN A 135 21.53 19.53 -7.73
CA ASN A 135 21.26 20.59 -8.70
C ASN A 135 21.68 21.99 -8.23
N LYS A 136 22.08 22.16 -6.96
CA LYS A 136 22.57 23.44 -6.45
C LYS A 136 23.94 23.77 -7.07
N LYS A 137 24.14 25.04 -7.46
CA LYS A 137 25.41 25.53 -8.01
C LYS A 137 26.55 25.41 -6.98
N GLN A 138 27.70 24.91 -7.42
CA GLN A 138 28.92 24.80 -6.60
C GLN A 138 29.79 26.05 -6.78
N GLY A 139 30.14 26.73 -5.67
CA GLY A 139 30.93 27.96 -5.70
C GLY A 139 32.40 27.78 -5.36
N ASN A 140 32.78 26.71 -4.66
CA ASN A 140 34.16 26.42 -4.27
C ASN A 140 34.42 24.90 -4.12
N LEU A 141 35.70 24.53 -3.95
CA LEU A 141 36.14 23.13 -3.81
C LEU A 141 35.45 22.42 -2.64
N ALA A 142 35.42 23.02 -1.44
CA ALA A 142 34.84 22.40 -0.25
C ALA A 142 33.34 22.08 -0.43
N GLN A 143 32.58 22.97 -1.07
CA GLN A 143 31.17 22.73 -1.40
C GLN A 143 31.01 21.59 -2.42
N THR A 144 31.91 21.51 -3.39
CA THR A 144 31.91 20.43 -4.41
C THR A 144 32.22 19.08 -3.76
N GLU A 145 33.22 19.03 -2.87
CA GLU A 145 33.56 17.81 -2.12
C GLU A 145 32.42 17.38 -1.22
N GLN A 146 31.79 18.30 -0.49
CA GLN A 146 30.64 17.99 0.35
C GLN A 146 29.48 17.38 -0.46
N LEU A 147 29.15 17.96 -1.62
CA LEU A 147 28.12 17.42 -2.51
C LEU A 147 28.47 16.05 -3.08
N PHE A 148 29.75 15.82 -3.41
CA PHE A 148 30.20 14.54 -3.91
C PHE A 148 30.18 13.44 -2.83
N GLN A 149 30.50 13.78 -1.58
CA GLN A 149 30.34 12.87 -0.45
C GLN A 149 28.87 12.56 -0.16
N GLU A 150 28.00 13.56 -0.26
CA GLU A 150 26.56 13.37 -0.12
C GLU A 150 26.00 12.44 -1.20
N TYR A 151 26.42 12.62 -2.47
CA TYR A 151 26.12 11.70 -3.57
C TYR A 151 26.55 10.27 -3.23
N LYS A 152 27.82 10.05 -2.84
CA LYS A 152 28.34 8.71 -2.52
C LYS A 152 27.56 8.07 -1.39
N ARG A 153 27.30 8.79 -0.31
CA ARG A 153 26.53 8.29 0.83
C ARG A 153 25.13 7.83 0.39
N LYS A 154 24.40 8.67 -0.34
CA LYS A 154 23.01 8.38 -0.73
C LYS A 154 22.88 7.33 -1.83
N ILE A 155 23.75 7.37 -2.83
CA ILE A 155 23.63 6.52 -4.02
C ILE A 155 24.43 5.23 -3.88
N HIS A 156 25.65 5.28 -3.34
CA HIS A 156 26.53 4.10 -3.22
C HIS A 156 26.34 3.36 -1.90
N ASP A 157 26.31 4.08 -0.77
CA ASP A 157 26.25 3.45 0.55
C ASP A 157 24.83 3.05 0.92
N GLU A 158 23.88 3.98 0.81
CA GLU A 158 22.45 3.75 1.09
C GLU A 158 21.71 3.02 -0.05
N LYS A 159 22.30 2.97 -1.25
CA LYS A 159 21.78 2.19 -2.41
C LYS A 159 20.31 2.45 -2.72
N ILE A 160 19.89 3.72 -2.69
CA ILE A 160 18.48 4.13 -2.88
C ILE A 160 17.92 3.57 -4.20
N ILE A 161 18.66 3.66 -5.31
CA ILE A 161 18.23 3.12 -6.61
C ILE A 161 17.99 1.61 -6.53
N ALA A 162 18.97 0.84 -6.04
CA ALA A 162 18.86 -0.61 -5.94
C ALA A 162 17.71 -1.04 -5.00
N THR A 163 17.44 -0.23 -3.96
CA THR A 163 16.33 -0.46 -3.02
C THR A 163 14.98 -0.32 -3.74
N ILE A 164 14.79 0.76 -4.52
CA ILE A 164 13.57 0.93 -5.32
C ILE A 164 13.46 -0.21 -6.35
N GLU A 165 14.54 -0.55 -7.04
CA GLU A 165 14.58 -1.65 -8.02
C GLU A 165 14.13 -2.98 -7.41
N GLY A 166 14.55 -3.27 -6.17
CA GLY A 166 14.15 -4.46 -5.42
C GLY A 166 12.66 -4.50 -5.07
N LEU A 167 12.00 -3.35 -4.93
CA LEU A 167 10.56 -3.26 -4.60
C LEU A 167 9.65 -3.37 -5.84
N LEU A 168 10.16 -3.10 -7.04
CA LEU A 168 9.36 -3.09 -8.28
C LEU A 168 8.67 -4.43 -8.61
N PRO A 169 9.29 -5.61 -8.42
CA PRO A 169 8.61 -6.88 -8.66
C PRO A 169 7.40 -7.07 -7.73
N GLU A 170 7.55 -6.71 -6.46
CA GLU A 170 6.46 -6.80 -5.49
C GLU A 170 5.35 -5.80 -5.81
N LEU A 171 5.70 -4.54 -6.11
CA LEU A 171 4.75 -3.51 -6.52
C LEU A 171 3.89 -4.00 -7.70
N THR A 172 4.53 -4.56 -8.72
CA THR A 172 3.87 -5.07 -9.92
C THR A 172 2.92 -6.20 -9.57
N ARG A 173 3.38 -7.17 -8.77
CA ARG A 173 2.56 -8.32 -8.37
C ARG A 173 1.33 -7.90 -7.57
N LYS A 174 1.49 -7.00 -6.58
CA LYS A 174 0.37 -6.51 -5.76
C LYS A 174 -0.63 -5.69 -6.58
N ALA A 175 -0.13 -4.86 -7.50
CA ALA A 175 -0.97 -4.10 -8.42
C ALA A 175 -1.78 -5.01 -9.35
N GLN A 176 -1.16 -6.08 -9.88
CA GLN A 176 -1.84 -7.08 -10.71
C GLN A 176 -2.92 -7.84 -9.92
N ASN A 177 -2.62 -8.27 -8.69
CA ASN A 177 -3.59 -8.97 -7.85
C ASN A 177 -4.82 -8.11 -7.59
N TYR A 178 -4.64 -6.84 -7.24
CA TYR A 178 -5.74 -5.91 -7.03
C TYR A 178 -6.52 -5.63 -8.33
N GLY A 179 -5.82 -5.37 -9.44
CA GLY A 179 -6.44 -5.13 -10.75
C GLY A 179 -7.26 -6.32 -11.28
N GLN A 180 -6.87 -7.56 -10.96
CA GLN A 180 -7.61 -8.76 -11.36
C GLN A 180 -8.96 -8.93 -10.65
N LEU A 181 -9.11 -8.41 -9.43
CA LEU A 181 -10.40 -8.47 -8.71
C LEU A 181 -11.39 -7.43 -9.24
N ARG A 182 -10.90 -6.33 -9.80
CA ARG A 182 -11.71 -5.31 -10.47
C ARG A 182 -12.00 -5.60 -11.94
N LYS A 183 -11.93 -6.86 -12.41
CA LYS A 183 -12.21 -7.32 -13.79
C LYS A 183 -13.54 -6.85 -14.43
N LYS A 184 -14.40 -6.12 -13.71
CA LYS A 184 -15.52 -5.36 -14.30
C LYS A 184 -15.09 -4.09 -15.04
N ASP A 185 -13.86 -3.60 -14.85
CA ASP A 185 -13.32 -2.40 -15.51
C ASP A 185 -11.88 -2.61 -16.00
N ASP A 186 -11.75 -2.93 -17.29
CA ASP A 186 -10.47 -3.10 -18.01
C ASP A 186 -9.57 -1.83 -17.93
N GLN A 187 -10.15 -0.65 -17.72
CA GLN A 187 -9.40 0.60 -17.58
C GLN A 187 -8.60 0.63 -16.28
N THR A 188 -9.16 0.11 -15.18
CA THR A 188 -8.49 0.08 -13.87
C THR A 188 -7.23 -0.81 -13.92
N SER A 189 -7.32 -2.01 -14.51
CA SER A 189 -6.17 -2.91 -14.66
C SER A 189 -5.07 -2.33 -15.56
N LYS A 190 -5.47 -1.70 -16.68
CA LYS A 190 -4.55 -0.97 -17.56
C LYS A 190 -3.87 0.20 -16.83
N GLY A 191 -4.61 0.91 -15.98
CA GLY A 191 -4.09 1.99 -15.14
C GLY A 191 -2.97 1.54 -14.20
N PHE A 192 -3.14 0.39 -13.52
CA PHE A 192 -2.11 -0.15 -12.62
C PHE A 192 -0.84 -0.59 -13.35
N ASN A 193 -0.98 -1.20 -14.53
CA ASN A 193 0.17 -1.56 -15.35
C ASN A 193 0.91 -0.31 -15.85
N ALA A 194 0.18 0.67 -16.37
CA ALA A 194 0.74 1.95 -16.81
C ALA A 194 1.44 2.69 -15.66
N TYR A 195 0.88 2.65 -14.45
CA TYR A 195 1.51 3.18 -13.26
C TYR A 195 2.85 2.48 -12.96
N CYS A 196 2.88 1.14 -12.92
CA CYS A 196 4.11 0.40 -12.65
C CYS A 196 5.18 0.66 -13.72
N GLU A 197 4.79 0.79 -14.98
CA GLU A 197 5.69 1.19 -16.06
C GLU A 197 6.21 2.62 -15.91
N CYS A 198 5.35 3.55 -15.48
CA CYS A 198 5.73 4.92 -15.20
C CYS A 198 6.82 4.96 -14.11
N VAL A 199 6.58 4.29 -12.97
CA VAL A 199 7.56 4.18 -11.88
C VAL A 199 8.91 3.65 -12.36
N ARG A 200 8.90 2.59 -13.20
CA ARG A 200 10.13 2.06 -13.80
C ARG A 200 10.86 3.06 -14.69
N LYS A 201 10.12 3.78 -15.54
CA LYS A 201 10.69 4.78 -16.45
C LYS A 201 11.29 5.94 -15.66
N THR A 202 10.58 6.44 -14.65
CA THR A 202 11.06 7.51 -13.76
C THR A 202 12.33 7.09 -13.05
N LEU A 203 12.39 5.87 -12.48
CA LEU A 203 13.58 5.36 -11.82
C LEU A 203 14.78 5.27 -12.77
N LYS A 204 14.57 4.77 -14.00
CA LYS A 204 15.62 4.67 -15.02
C LYS A 204 16.15 6.05 -15.43
N SER A 205 15.26 7.03 -15.58
CA SER A 205 15.64 8.41 -15.88
C SER A 205 16.48 8.99 -14.74
N ALA A 206 16.00 8.89 -13.51
CA ALA A 206 16.72 9.40 -12.34
C ALA A 206 18.09 8.73 -12.16
N ALA A 207 18.20 7.42 -12.40
CA ALA A 207 19.48 6.71 -12.36
C ALA A 207 20.47 7.24 -13.42
N LEU A 208 20.00 7.55 -14.63
CA LEU A 208 20.83 8.15 -15.66
C LEU A 208 21.27 9.58 -15.31
N ASP A 209 20.35 10.37 -14.79
CA ASP A 209 20.63 11.75 -14.36
C ASP A 209 21.66 11.77 -13.24
N LEU A 210 21.52 10.89 -12.24
CA LEU A 210 22.48 10.74 -11.15
C LEU A 210 23.88 10.33 -11.64
N LYS A 211 23.96 9.41 -12.59
CA LYS A 211 25.24 9.01 -13.20
C LYS A 211 25.90 10.18 -13.95
N THR A 212 25.10 10.98 -14.64
CA THR A 212 25.58 12.22 -15.28
C THR A 212 26.12 13.20 -14.22
N LYS A 213 25.38 13.38 -13.12
CA LYS A 213 25.80 14.26 -12.01
C LYS A 213 27.08 13.78 -11.34
N GLU A 214 27.25 12.48 -11.15
CA GLU A 214 28.50 11.91 -10.65
C GLU A 214 29.69 12.31 -11.50
N HIS A 215 29.59 12.12 -12.82
CA HIS A 215 30.64 12.49 -13.75
C HIS A 215 30.95 13.99 -13.69
N MET A 216 29.93 14.85 -13.71
CA MET A 216 30.10 16.30 -13.64
C MET A 216 30.77 16.75 -12.33
N LEU A 217 30.40 16.15 -11.19
CA LEU A 217 31.01 16.45 -9.90
C LEU A 217 32.47 16.01 -9.86
N GLN A 218 32.75 14.80 -10.36
CA GLN A 218 34.12 14.27 -10.44
C GLN A 218 35.01 15.17 -11.32
N GLU A 219 34.54 15.55 -12.50
CA GLU A 219 35.25 16.45 -13.41
C GLU A 219 35.50 17.83 -12.78
N THR A 220 34.49 18.38 -12.08
CA THR A 220 34.64 19.66 -11.37
C THR A 220 35.71 19.58 -10.27
N LEU A 221 35.74 18.48 -9.51
CA LEU A 221 36.77 18.25 -8.49
C LEU A 221 38.16 18.14 -9.10
N ASP A 222 38.31 17.43 -10.21
CA ASP A 222 39.60 17.26 -10.87
C ASP A 222 40.09 18.59 -11.47
N ASN A 223 39.19 19.41 -12.01
CA ASN A 223 39.50 20.77 -12.45
C ASN A 223 39.97 21.67 -11.31
N TRP A 224 39.34 21.59 -10.13
CA TRP A 224 39.81 22.32 -8.95
C TRP A 224 41.21 21.88 -8.51
N LYS A 225 41.52 20.57 -8.55
CA LYS A 225 42.87 20.07 -8.22
C LYS A 225 43.91 20.62 -9.19
N VAL A 226 43.63 20.59 -10.49
CA VAL A 226 44.52 21.14 -11.53
C VAL A 226 44.71 22.64 -11.32
N TYR A 227 43.62 23.38 -11.09
CA TYR A 227 43.68 24.81 -10.82
C TYR A 227 44.57 25.11 -9.61
N LEU A 228 44.33 24.47 -8.46
CA LEU A 228 45.13 24.70 -7.25
C LEU A 228 46.60 24.31 -7.45
N SER A 229 46.90 23.21 -8.14
CA SER A 229 48.28 22.80 -8.46
C SER A 229 49.00 23.73 -9.44
N SER A 230 48.27 24.63 -10.12
CA SER A 230 48.85 25.63 -11.02
C SER A 230 49.26 26.93 -10.31
N TYR A 231 48.94 27.05 -9.01
CA TYR A 231 49.28 28.19 -8.16
C TYR A 231 50.20 27.83 -6.97
N ASP A 232 50.62 26.55 -6.88
CA ASP A 232 51.72 26.08 -6.02
C ASP A 232 53.06 26.11 -6.79
#